data_AF-A0A7I4Z6G5-F1
#
_entry.id   AF-A0A7I4Z6G5-F1
#
_cell.length_a   1.000
_cell.length_b   1.000
_cell.length_c   1.000
_cell.angle_alpha   90.00
_cell.angle_beta   90.00
_cell.angle_gamma   90.00
#
_symmetry.space_group_name_H-M   'P 1'
#
loop_
_entity.id
_entity.type
_entity.pdbx_description
1 polymer ?
#
loop_
_entity_poly.entity_id
_entity_poly.type
_entity_poly.pdbx_seq_one_letter_code
_entity_poly.pdbx_strand_id
1 'polypeptide(L)'
;MSIPCPPPPGEESTAYQSGSQGKKIRIGICAMNRKATSKPMRAIMSKIVDYYKDWLEYFIFPESVIIHEPVDRWPLCDCLISFHSTDFPLHKAIEYVKLRKPYVINDLKRQYDLLDRRKVFRTLAKEGIEHPRHGVLIRSDSNEEDGILVEHNDHIEVNGMVFNKPFVEKPVSAEDHNIYIYYPSSVGGGSQRLFRKINNRSSWYSPVSEVRKDGSYIYEDFIPADGTDVKVYAVGPYYAHAEARKAPGLDGKVERDADGKEVRYPVILSHKEKMIARRVVLAFGQTVCGFDLLRANGKSYVCDVNGFSFVKTSTKYYEDTAKILGNTIMRRLASTMSVRIPYQLPVGEQEAPPLLDLGLGDDPPIVSTPSGKLMELRCVLAVIRHGDRTPKQKMKVVVHDERFFALFKKYDGFKKNEIKMKRPNQLMEVLELAREILAEHIALRNSLLMSLEAYEDSGEESQRVEHELEEVEDAIKRWDQMRAVLEMYDEHRSESGGYEESETEGASSSSGLVEFPTEDRLVMECRLDSAGEESHTSDSDIDEEGGDGRATRRVTERYSPIAIQTA
;
A
#
# COMPACT_ATOMS: atom_id res chain seq x y z
N MET A 1 88.35 37.27 -32.85
CA MET A 1 86.98 36.84 -33.23
C MET A 1 86.93 35.34 -33.15
N SER A 2 86.14 34.79 -32.22
CA SER A 2 85.56 33.44 -32.22
C SER A 2 84.94 33.23 -30.83
N ILE A 3 83.62 33.35 -30.75
CA ILE A 3 82.81 33.11 -29.56
C ILE A 3 82.54 31.59 -29.50
N PRO A 4 82.87 30.87 -28.41
CA PRO A 4 82.43 29.48 -28.22
C PRO A 4 81.02 29.43 -27.62
N CYS A 5 80.17 28.56 -28.16
CA CYS A 5 78.77 28.34 -27.76
C CYS A 5 78.60 27.85 -26.30
N PRO A 6 77.49 28.23 -25.63
CA PRO A 6 77.02 27.56 -24.41
C PRO A 6 76.24 26.25 -24.70
N PRO A 7 76.16 25.33 -23.72
CA PRO A 7 75.55 23.99 -23.86
C PRO A 7 74.00 24.02 -23.89
N PRO A 8 73.33 22.92 -24.30
CA PRO A 8 71.89 22.89 -24.56
C PRO A 8 71.04 23.01 -23.29
N PRO A 9 69.81 23.55 -23.38
CA PRO A 9 68.91 23.70 -22.24
C PRO A 9 68.35 22.35 -21.80
N GLY A 10 68.46 22.09 -20.50
CA GLY A 10 67.87 20.95 -19.81
C GLY A 10 66.35 21.09 -19.68
N GLU A 11 65.71 19.92 -19.77
CA GLU A 11 64.37 19.52 -19.38
C GLU A 11 63.46 20.60 -18.75
N GLU A 12 62.46 21.02 -19.53
CA GLU A 12 61.26 21.67 -19.02
C GLU A 12 60.54 20.72 -18.06
N SER A 13 60.55 21.04 -16.76
CA SER A 13 59.58 20.49 -15.84
C SER A 13 58.20 21.02 -16.23
N THR A 14 57.36 20.14 -16.76
CA THR A 14 55.95 20.40 -16.99
C THR A 14 55.29 20.69 -15.64
N ALA A 15 55.22 21.96 -15.28
CA ALA A 15 54.31 22.44 -14.25
C ALA A 15 52.89 22.11 -14.73
N TYR A 16 52.36 20.98 -14.27
CA TYR A 16 50.95 20.68 -14.33
C TYR A 16 50.22 21.87 -13.70
N GLN A 17 49.63 22.72 -14.55
CA GLN A 17 48.64 23.69 -14.13
C GLN A 17 47.55 22.89 -13.41
N SER A 18 47.49 23.02 -12.09
CA SER A 18 46.41 22.49 -11.29
C SER A 18 45.13 23.17 -11.79
N GLY A 19 44.34 22.44 -12.58
CA GLY A 19 43.06 22.91 -13.09
C GLY A 19 42.23 23.46 -11.94
N SER A 20 41.71 24.67 -12.13
CA SER A 20 40.64 25.23 -11.33
C SER A 20 39.54 24.17 -11.16
N GLN A 21 39.46 23.52 -10.00
CA GLN A 21 38.28 22.75 -9.65
C GLN A 21 37.13 23.76 -9.54
N GLY A 22 36.19 23.68 -10.48
CA GLY A 22 35.00 24.52 -10.45
C GLY A 22 34.28 24.40 -9.11
N LYS A 23 33.77 25.53 -8.59
CA LYS A 23 33.01 25.57 -7.35
C LYS A 23 31.82 24.60 -7.44
N LYS A 24 31.75 23.60 -6.55
CA LYS A 24 30.64 22.65 -6.47
C LYS A 24 29.37 23.35 -5.97
N ILE A 25 28.23 22.92 -6.49
CA ILE A 25 26.90 23.31 -6.01
C ILE A 25 26.67 22.64 -4.65
N ARG A 26 26.31 23.44 -3.65
CA ARG A 26 26.14 23.00 -2.27
C ARG A 26 24.67 22.81 -1.93
N ILE A 27 24.28 21.57 -1.63
CA ILE A 27 22.92 21.20 -1.20
C ILE A 27 22.84 21.24 0.32
N GLY A 28 22.08 22.19 0.86
CA GLY A 28 21.79 22.30 2.28
C GLY A 28 20.55 21.49 2.67
N ILE A 29 20.69 20.57 3.62
CA ILE A 29 19.55 19.87 4.23
C ILE A 29 19.20 20.55 5.54
N CYS A 30 18.05 21.21 5.58
CA CYS A 30 17.56 21.95 6.74
C CYS A 30 16.25 21.34 7.25
N ALA A 31 16.36 20.38 8.15
CA ALA A 31 15.26 19.70 8.82
C ALA A 31 15.74 19.21 10.20
N MET A 32 14.81 18.81 11.07
CA MET A 32 15.16 18.21 12.36
C MET A 32 16.06 17.00 12.17
N ASN A 33 17.02 16.79 13.07
CA ASN A 33 18.11 15.83 12.96
C ASN A 33 17.60 14.40 12.71
N ARG A 34 16.52 14.00 13.40
CA ARG A 34 15.85 12.70 13.22
C ARG A 34 15.43 12.45 11.76
N LYS A 35 15.04 13.50 11.04
CA LYS A 35 14.64 13.43 9.63
C LYS A 35 15.83 13.58 8.69
N ALA A 36 16.71 14.54 8.96
CA ALA A 36 17.89 14.84 8.16
C ALA A 36 18.93 13.69 8.13
N THR A 37 19.00 12.87 9.18
CA THR A 37 19.93 11.73 9.26
C THR A 37 19.25 10.36 9.06
N SER A 38 17.97 10.36 8.69
CA SER A 38 17.21 9.13 8.48
C SER A 38 17.85 8.24 7.41
N LYS A 39 17.65 6.91 7.51
CA LYS A 39 18.20 5.94 6.54
C LYS A 39 17.84 6.28 5.08
N PRO A 40 16.59 6.65 4.74
CA PRO A 40 16.25 7.07 3.38
C PRO A 40 17.00 8.32 2.94
N MET A 41 17.08 9.34 3.81
CA MET A 41 17.78 10.59 3.51
C MET A 41 19.26 10.34 3.21
N ARG A 42 19.97 9.61 4.09
CA ARG A 42 21.38 9.26 3.88
C ARG A 42 21.58 8.47 2.60
N ALA A 43 20.74 7.46 2.34
CA ALA A 43 20.86 6.62 1.14
C ALA A 43 20.70 7.43 -0.15
N ILE A 44 19.72 8.34 -0.22
CA ILE A 44 19.48 9.20 -1.38
C ILE A 44 20.64 10.19 -1.56
N MET A 45 21.08 10.85 -0.49
CA MET A 45 22.12 11.87 -0.57
C MET A 45 23.49 11.28 -0.88
N SER A 46 23.83 10.11 -0.34
CA SER A 46 25.03 9.36 -0.75
C SER A 46 25.00 9.05 -2.24
N LYS A 47 23.87 8.57 -2.78
CA LYS A 47 23.74 8.30 -4.22
C LYS A 47 23.85 9.57 -5.08
N ILE A 48 23.36 10.72 -4.61
CA ILE A 48 23.56 12.00 -5.30
C ILE A 48 25.05 12.33 -5.37
N VAL A 49 25.79 12.16 -4.28
CA VAL A 49 27.25 12.37 -4.29
C VAL A 49 27.93 11.37 -5.22
N ASP A 50 27.55 10.09 -5.18
CA ASP A 50 28.16 9.06 -6.04
C ASP A 50 27.98 9.38 -7.53
N TYR A 51 26.79 9.81 -7.94
CA TYR A 51 26.47 10.12 -9.34
C TYR A 51 27.00 11.47 -9.81
N TYR A 52 27.16 12.45 -8.92
CA TYR A 52 27.46 13.83 -9.29
C TYR A 52 28.63 14.44 -8.51
N LYS A 53 29.56 13.62 -7.99
CA LYS A 53 30.67 14.02 -7.09
C LYS A 53 31.47 15.24 -7.54
N ASP A 54 31.59 15.47 -8.84
CA ASP A 54 32.39 16.55 -9.42
C ASP A 54 31.63 17.89 -9.41
N TRP A 55 30.30 17.86 -9.28
CA TRP A 55 29.45 19.06 -9.36
C TRP A 55 28.60 19.31 -8.12
N LEU A 56 28.20 18.28 -7.39
CA LEU A 56 27.31 18.38 -6.23
C LEU A 56 28.00 17.91 -4.95
N GLU A 57 27.80 18.68 -3.89
CA GLU A 57 28.07 18.27 -2.51
C GLU A 57 26.83 18.55 -1.64
N TYR A 58 26.66 17.83 -0.53
CA TYR A 58 25.61 18.13 0.43
C TYR A 58 26.17 18.25 1.84
N PHE A 59 25.43 18.96 2.68
CA PHE A 59 25.69 19.03 4.11
C PHE A 59 24.39 19.25 4.88
N ILE A 60 24.37 18.83 6.14
CA ILE A 60 23.21 18.95 7.02
C ILE A 60 23.41 20.17 7.92
N PHE A 61 22.37 21.00 8.02
CA PHE A 61 22.36 22.13 8.94
C PHE A 61 22.31 21.58 10.37
N PRO A 62 23.23 21.96 11.28
CA PRO A 62 23.17 21.50 12.65
C PRO A 62 21.84 21.91 13.31
N GLU A 63 21.18 20.98 14.01
CA GLU A 63 19.89 21.25 14.64
C GLU A 63 19.97 22.39 15.67
N SER A 64 21.07 22.48 16.42
CA SER A 64 21.30 23.59 17.35
C SER A 64 21.32 24.96 16.65
N VAL A 65 21.86 25.03 15.43
CA VAL A 65 21.87 26.26 14.61
C VAL A 65 20.46 26.56 14.11
N ILE A 66 19.71 25.55 13.66
CA ILE A 66 18.31 25.71 13.22
C ILE A 66 17.45 26.28 14.35
N ILE A 67 17.61 25.76 15.57
CA ILE A 67 16.77 26.15 16.71
C ILE A 67 17.25 27.49 17.30
N HIS A 68 18.52 27.61 17.66
CA HIS A 68 19.00 28.69 18.53
C HIS A 68 19.61 29.88 17.79
N GLU A 69 20.25 29.67 16.64
CA GLU A 69 20.95 30.77 15.94
C GLU A 69 20.02 31.55 15.00
N PRO A 70 20.20 32.87 14.84
CA PRO A 70 19.50 33.65 13.83
C PRO A 70 19.87 33.21 12.41
N VAL A 71 18.96 33.43 11.45
CA VAL A 71 19.04 32.87 10.09
C VAL A 71 20.18 33.42 9.24
N ASP A 72 20.72 34.57 9.60
CA ASP A 72 21.90 35.17 8.98
C ASP A 72 23.18 34.38 9.31
N ARG A 73 23.23 33.67 10.44
CA ARG A 73 24.36 32.79 10.82
C ARG A 73 24.25 31.37 10.28
N TRP A 74 23.15 31.03 9.62
CA TRP A 74 22.99 29.70 9.06
C TRP A 74 23.96 29.45 7.90
N PRO A 75 24.39 28.19 7.69
CA PRO A 75 25.30 27.86 6.60
C PRO A 75 24.74 28.24 5.22
N LEU A 76 25.61 28.72 4.32
CA LEU A 76 25.23 29.05 2.95
C LEU A 76 25.08 27.80 2.08
N CYS A 77 24.01 27.73 1.29
CA CYS A 77 23.79 26.71 0.27
C CYS A 77 23.26 27.33 -1.03
N ASP A 78 23.49 26.64 -2.15
CA ASP A 78 22.97 27.03 -3.46
C ASP A 78 21.60 26.39 -3.72
N CYS A 79 21.39 25.18 -3.17
CA CYS A 79 20.14 24.46 -3.17
C CYS A 79 19.71 24.14 -1.73
N LEU A 80 18.43 24.28 -1.41
CA LEU A 80 17.86 24.00 -0.09
C LEU A 80 16.81 22.89 -0.18
N ILE A 81 17.03 21.82 0.58
CA ILE A 81 16.03 20.79 0.89
C ILE A 81 15.60 21.01 2.34
N SER A 82 14.39 21.50 2.53
CA SER A 82 13.86 21.81 3.85
C SER A 82 12.37 21.52 3.91
N PHE A 83 11.93 20.98 5.04
CA PHE A 83 10.55 20.55 5.24
C PHE A 83 10.18 20.52 6.72
N HIS A 84 8.92 20.83 6.99
CA HIS A 84 8.35 20.83 8.33
C HIS A 84 8.28 19.42 8.92
N SER A 85 8.53 19.36 10.22
CA SER A 85 8.17 18.26 11.11
C SER A 85 7.93 18.85 12.50
N THR A 86 7.42 18.05 13.43
CA THR A 86 7.32 18.44 14.85
C THR A 86 8.59 19.14 15.32
N ASP A 87 8.41 20.28 16.00
CA ASP A 87 9.44 21.19 16.53
C ASP A 87 10.30 21.96 15.50
N PHE A 88 10.04 21.82 14.20
CA PHE A 88 10.80 22.52 13.18
C PHE A 88 10.36 23.99 13.03
N PRO A 89 11.25 24.98 13.17
CA PRO A 89 10.89 26.40 13.04
C PRO A 89 10.75 26.82 11.57
N LEU A 90 9.63 26.45 10.94
CA LEU A 90 9.35 26.73 9.52
C LEU A 90 9.47 28.22 9.16
N HIS A 91 9.07 29.11 10.07
CA HIS A 91 9.17 30.56 9.88
C HIS A 91 10.62 31.02 9.68
N LYS A 92 11.59 30.47 10.44
CA LYS A 92 13.03 30.77 10.28
C LYS A 92 13.54 30.25 8.94
N ALA A 93 13.13 29.05 8.53
CA ALA A 93 13.53 28.52 7.22
C ALA A 93 13.02 29.40 6.06
N ILE A 94 11.80 29.94 6.16
CA ILE A 94 11.27 30.91 5.18
C ILE A 94 12.07 32.21 5.19
N GLU A 95 12.45 32.72 6.37
CA GLU A 95 13.28 33.92 6.50
C GLU A 95 14.68 33.70 5.89
N TYR A 96 15.31 32.55 6.15
CA TYR A 96 16.55 32.13 5.52
C TYR A 96 16.44 32.13 3.98
N VAL A 97 15.35 31.58 3.42
CA VAL A 97 15.11 31.59 1.97
C VAL A 97 14.95 33.01 1.43
N LYS A 98 14.25 33.90 2.14
CA LYS A 98 14.13 35.32 1.75
C LYS A 98 15.49 36.03 1.74
N LEU A 99 16.32 35.76 2.74
CA LEU A 99 17.63 36.38 2.91
C LEU A 99 18.66 35.87 1.89
N ARG A 100 18.78 34.54 1.74
CA ARG A 100 19.85 33.89 0.98
C ARG A 100 19.45 33.49 -0.45
N LYS A 101 18.15 33.41 -0.75
CA LYS A 101 17.58 33.08 -2.07
C LYS A 101 18.16 31.80 -2.72
N PRO A 102 18.31 30.67 -1.99
CA PRO A 102 18.74 29.41 -2.61
C PRO A 102 17.66 28.87 -3.56
N TYR A 103 18.03 27.94 -4.44
CA TYR A 103 17.05 27.13 -5.15
C TYR A 103 16.36 26.16 -4.17
N VAL A 104 15.05 26.31 -3.97
CA VAL A 104 14.29 25.52 -2.99
C VAL A 104 13.60 24.34 -3.67
N ILE A 105 13.83 23.11 -3.18
CA ILE A 105 13.23 21.90 -3.74
C ILE A 105 11.75 21.74 -3.36
N ASN A 106 11.39 22.05 -2.12
CA ASN A 106 10.01 22.01 -1.62
C ASN A 106 9.62 23.40 -1.11
N ASP A 107 8.58 24.00 -1.68
CA ASP A 107 8.13 25.34 -1.30
C ASP A 107 7.77 25.37 0.20
N LEU A 108 8.48 26.21 0.96
CA LEU A 108 8.33 26.31 2.41
C LEU A 108 7.05 27.03 2.84
N LYS A 109 6.57 28.01 2.05
CA LYS A 109 5.34 28.73 2.40
C LYS A 109 4.14 27.81 2.25
N ARG A 110 4.14 26.97 1.21
CA ARG A 110 3.09 25.97 0.96
C ARG A 110 3.02 24.90 2.05
N GLN A 111 4.06 24.70 2.84
CA GLN A 111 4.01 23.73 3.94
C GLN A 111 3.03 24.15 5.04
N TYR A 112 2.77 25.45 5.26
CA TYR A 112 1.69 25.90 6.15
C TYR A 112 0.30 25.50 5.63
N ASP A 113 0.13 25.36 4.32
CA ASP A 113 -1.13 24.91 3.74
C ASP A 113 -1.35 23.41 3.99
N LEU A 114 -0.27 22.64 4.13
CA LEU A 114 -0.31 21.20 4.44
C LEU A 114 -0.65 20.90 5.90
N LEU A 115 -0.46 21.85 6.82
CA LEU A 115 -0.80 21.68 8.24
C LEU A 115 -2.30 21.84 8.53
N ASP A 116 -3.06 22.36 7.56
CA ASP A 116 -4.50 22.61 7.68
C ASP A 116 -5.25 21.83 6.58
N ARG A 117 -5.96 20.77 6.98
CA ARG A 117 -6.68 19.89 6.04
C ARG A 117 -7.70 20.65 5.19
N ARG A 118 -8.25 21.77 5.69
CA ARG A 118 -9.20 22.61 4.93
C ARG A 118 -8.53 23.25 3.73
N LYS A 119 -7.28 23.71 3.90
CA LYS A 119 -6.48 24.29 2.82
C LYS A 119 -6.02 23.21 1.83
N VAL A 120 -5.70 22.02 2.32
CA VAL A 120 -5.40 20.86 1.47
C VAL A 120 -6.58 20.55 0.55
N PHE A 121 -7.78 20.31 1.11
CA PHE A 121 -8.95 20.00 0.30
C PHE A 121 -9.37 21.14 -0.63
N ARG A 122 -9.28 22.40 -0.19
CA ARG A 122 -9.52 23.57 -1.07
C ARG A 122 -8.59 23.58 -2.27
N THR A 123 -7.32 23.23 -2.07
CA THR A 123 -6.32 23.16 -3.14
C THR A 123 -6.60 22.00 -4.09
N LEU A 124 -6.96 20.82 -3.56
CA LEU A 124 -7.37 19.67 -4.38
C LEU A 124 -8.59 20.00 -5.26
N ALA A 125 -9.61 20.64 -4.67
CA ALA A 125 -10.81 21.06 -5.39
C ALA A 125 -10.50 22.07 -6.51
N LYS A 126 -9.66 23.08 -6.22
CA LYS A 126 -9.25 24.09 -7.21
C LYS A 126 -8.56 23.48 -8.43
N GLU A 127 -7.80 22.41 -8.23
CA GLU A 127 -7.05 21.73 -9.30
C GLU A 127 -7.84 20.60 -9.97
N GLY A 128 -9.12 20.45 -9.62
CA GLY A 128 -9.99 19.39 -10.15
C GLY A 128 -9.43 18.00 -9.88
N ILE A 129 -8.84 17.79 -8.69
CA ILE A 129 -8.40 16.48 -8.21
C ILE A 129 -9.55 15.86 -7.43
N GLU A 130 -9.94 14.64 -7.78
CA GLU A 130 -10.97 13.88 -7.07
C GLU A 130 -10.55 13.65 -5.61
N HIS A 131 -11.43 13.98 -4.68
CA HIS A 131 -11.28 13.82 -3.24
C HIS A 131 -12.66 13.59 -2.62
N PRO A 132 -12.76 13.01 -1.41
CA PRO A 132 -14.06 12.78 -0.77
C PRO A 132 -14.87 14.07 -0.62
N ARG A 133 -16.19 13.97 -0.83
CA ARG A 133 -17.11 15.07 -0.51
C ARG A 133 -17.01 15.32 0.99
N HIS A 134 -16.85 16.58 1.37
CA HIS A 134 -16.59 16.95 2.75
C HIS A 134 -17.30 18.24 3.15
N GLY A 135 -17.60 18.35 4.44
CA GLY A 135 -18.11 19.54 5.13
C GLY A 135 -17.18 19.91 6.27
N VAL A 136 -17.03 21.21 6.54
CA VAL A 136 -16.14 21.73 7.58
C VAL A 136 -16.99 22.33 8.70
N LEU A 137 -16.76 21.88 9.93
CA LEU A 137 -17.39 22.42 11.13
C LEU A 137 -16.33 23.11 11.98
N ILE A 138 -16.46 24.43 12.16
CA ILE A 138 -15.57 25.22 13.00
C ILE A 138 -16.28 25.55 14.30
N ARG A 139 -15.73 25.06 15.40
CA ARG A 139 -16.19 25.40 16.75
C ARG A 139 -15.16 26.34 17.36
N SER A 140 -15.56 27.59 17.58
CA SER A 140 -14.72 28.61 18.22
C SER A 140 -14.95 28.59 19.74
N ASP A 141 -13.94 28.98 20.53
CA ASP A 141 -14.08 29.10 22.00
C ASP A 141 -14.92 30.35 22.39
N SER A 142 -15.14 31.27 21.45
CA SER A 142 -16.17 32.29 21.55
C SER A 142 -17.53 31.64 21.31
N ASN A 143 -18.57 32.01 22.06
CA ASN A 143 -19.95 31.49 21.97
C ASN A 143 -20.66 31.69 20.60
N GLU A 144 -19.92 31.91 19.51
CA GLU A 144 -20.39 31.88 18.13
C GLU A 144 -19.88 30.58 17.50
N GLU A 145 -20.76 29.57 17.42
CA GLU A 145 -20.52 28.36 16.65
C GLU A 145 -20.52 28.71 15.15
N ASP A 146 -19.35 28.70 14.51
CA ASP A 146 -19.19 28.84 13.06
C ASP A 146 -19.56 27.51 12.36
N GLY A 147 -20.84 27.16 12.45
CA GLY A 147 -21.44 26.05 11.72
C GLY A 147 -22.51 25.33 12.50
N ILE A 148 -23.47 24.76 11.77
CA ILE A 148 -24.59 24.01 12.34
C ILE A 148 -24.29 22.53 12.18
N LEU A 149 -24.30 21.79 13.29
CA LEU A 149 -24.26 20.34 13.32
C LEU A 149 -25.57 19.81 13.88
N VAL A 150 -26.31 19.07 13.07
CA VAL A 150 -27.45 18.28 13.53
C VAL A 150 -27.07 16.81 13.47
N GLU A 151 -27.18 16.11 14.58
CA GLU A 151 -26.84 14.69 14.67
C GLU A 151 -28.11 13.84 14.76
N HIS A 152 -28.16 12.81 13.93
CA HIS A 152 -29.21 11.79 13.90
C HIS A 152 -28.58 10.41 14.14
N ASN A 153 -29.42 9.37 14.27
CA ASN A 153 -28.94 8.02 14.57
C ASN A 153 -27.92 7.49 13.54
N ASP A 154 -28.23 7.64 12.24
CA ASP A 154 -27.43 7.07 11.13
C ASP A 154 -26.91 8.10 10.12
N HIS A 155 -27.01 9.38 10.43
CA HIS A 155 -26.41 10.45 9.63
C HIS A 155 -26.17 11.70 10.47
N ILE A 156 -25.37 12.62 9.92
CA ILE A 156 -25.20 13.97 10.44
C ILE A 156 -25.49 14.98 9.35
N GLU A 157 -25.88 16.19 9.75
CA GLU A 157 -26.01 17.33 8.86
C GLU A 157 -25.00 18.39 9.29
N VAL A 158 -24.05 18.72 8.41
CA VAL A 158 -23.01 19.72 8.65
C VAL A 158 -23.24 20.87 7.67
N ASN A 159 -23.65 22.03 8.17
CA ASN A 159 -23.98 23.20 7.35
C ASN A 159 -25.01 22.88 6.23
N GLY A 160 -26.00 22.05 6.54
CA GLY A 160 -27.03 21.58 5.59
C GLY A 160 -26.56 20.46 4.64
N MET A 161 -25.31 20.00 4.73
CA MET A 161 -24.83 18.83 3.99
C MET A 161 -25.04 17.56 4.82
N VAL A 162 -25.84 16.63 4.29
CA VAL A 162 -26.09 15.33 4.92
C VAL A 162 -24.92 14.38 4.64
N PHE A 163 -24.40 13.71 5.68
CA PHE A 163 -23.42 12.62 5.61
C PHE A 163 -23.98 11.38 6.30
N ASN A 164 -24.27 10.34 5.52
CA ASN A 164 -24.77 9.07 6.05
C ASN A 164 -23.63 8.23 6.61
N LYS A 165 -23.88 7.46 7.66
CA LYS A 165 -22.92 6.46 8.13
C LYS A 165 -22.78 5.33 7.08
N PRO A 166 -21.55 4.87 6.76
CA PRO A 166 -20.31 5.33 7.36
C PRO A 166 -19.81 6.67 6.82
N PHE A 167 -19.28 7.50 7.72
CA PHE A 167 -18.58 8.75 7.39
C PHE A 167 -17.30 8.87 8.23
N VAL A 168 -16.38 9.74 7.80
CA VAL A 168 -15.09 9.97 8.46
C VAL A 168 -15.06 11.37 9.06
N GLU A 169 -14.58 11.49 10.29
CA GLU A 169 -14.34 12.75 11.00
C GLU A 169 -12.83 12.95 11.22
N LYS A 170 -12.28 14.00 10.60
CA LYS A 170 -10.86 14.36 10.69
C LYS A 170 -10.70 15.69 11.44
N PRO A 171 -9.76 15.81 12.38
CA PRO A 171 -9.39 17.11 12.94
C PRO A 171 -8.94 18.07 11.84
N VAL A 172 -9.25 19.36 11.97
CA VAL A 172 -8.80 20.37 10.99
C VAL A 172 -7.27 20.45 10.88
N SER A 173 -6.57 20.19 11.99
CA SER A 173 -5.12 20.06 12.01
C SER A 173 -4.70 18.76 11.31
N ALA A 174 -3.83 18.86 10.31
CA ALA A 174 -3.25 17.70 9.65
C ALA A 174 -2.22 16.97 10.53
N GLU A 175 -1.71 17.64 11.57
CA GLU A 175 -0.79 17.02 12.54
C GLU A 175 -1.52 16.16 13.58
N ASP A 176 -2.82 16.37 13.74
CA ASP A 176 -3.67 15.50 14.55
C ASP A 176 -4.16 14.32 13.72
N HIS A 177 -3.77 13.12 14.18
CA HIS A 177 -4.04 11.85 13.52
C HIS A 177 -5.19 11.08 14.19
N ASN A 178 -5.93 11.72 15.12
CA ASN A 178 -7.11 11.15 15.77
C ASN A 178 -8.31 11.23 14.81
N ILE A 179 -8.34 10.34 13.82
CA ILE A 179 -9.38 10.28 12.78
C ILE A 179 -10.41 9.23 13.17
N TYR A 180 -11.70 9.59 13.18
CA TYR A 180 -12.76 8.67 13.58
C TYR A 180 -13.60 8.27 12.37
N ILE A 181 -14.04 7.02 12.33
CA ILE A 181 -14.97 6.50 11.32
C ILE A 181 -16.21 6.03 12.08
N TYR A 182 -17.38 6.53 11.72
CA TYR A 182 -18.64 6.20 12.39
C TYR A 182 -19.40 5.17 11.58
N TYR A 183 -19.89 4.09 12.20
CA TYR A 183 -20.56 3.00 11.49
C TYR A 183 -22.09 3.08 11.64
N PRO A 184 -22.86 2.66 10.61
CA PRO A 184 -24.31 2.67 10.70
C PRO A 184 -24.81 1.63 11.70
N SER A 185 -25.99 1.89 12.25
CA SER A 185 -26.66 1.02 13.22
C SER A 185 -26.96 -0.37 12.64
N SER A 186 -27.14 -0.47 11.31
CA SER A 186 -27.34 -1.73 10.58
C SER A 186 -26.16 -2.72 10.66
N VAL A 187 -24.96 -2.26 10.98
CA VAL A 187 -23.76 -3.11 11.16
C VAL A 187 -23.27 -3.13 12.61
N GLY A 188 -24.12 -2.74 13.56
CA GLY A 188 -23.82 -2.73 15.00
C GLY A 188 -23.43 -1.36 15.57
N GLY A 189 -23.35 -0.32 14.74
CA GLY A 189 -23.02 1.05 15.18
C GLY A 189 -21.58 1.20 15.67
N GLY A 190 -21.36 2.18 16.54
CA GLY A 190 -20.05 2.50 17.10
C GLY A 190 -19.16 3.33 16.17
N SER A 191 -17.88 3.39 16.53
CA SER A 191 -16.86 4.12 15.78
C SER A 191 -15.49 3.47 15.85
N GLN A 192 -14.74 3.54 14.75
CA GLN A 192 -13.33 3.19 14.69
C GLN A 192 -12.48 4.43 14.93
N ARG A 193 -11.61 4.39 15.93
CA ARG A 193 -10.77 5.52 16.34
C ARG A 193 -9.34 5.28 15.92
N LEU A 194 -8.93 5.92 14.83
CA LEU A 194 -7.56 5.84 14.30
C LEU A 194 -6.67 6.77 15.09
N PHE A 195 -5.40 6.38 15.23
CA PHE A 195 -4.38 7.17 15.90
C PHE A 195 -3.02 6.90 15.28
N ARG A 196 -2.04 7.75 15.59
CA ARG A 196 -0.66 7.52 15.16
C ARG A 196 -0.17 6.21 15.74
N LYS A 197 0.14 5.24 14.88
CA LYS A 197 0.55 3.87 15.23
C LYS A 197 1.42 3.78 16.50
N ILE A 198 0.95 2.97 17.45
CA ILE A 198 1.66 2.58 18.68
C ILE A 198 1.80 1.07 18.64
N ASN A 199 3.04 0.57 18.63
CA ASN A 199 3.34 -0.85 18.51
C ASN A 199 2.67 -1.51 17.28
N ASN A 200 1.71 -2.41 17.51
CA ASN A 200 1.00 -3.18 16.47
C ASN A 200 -0.42 -2.68 16.22
N ARG A 201 -0.79 -1.52 16.76
CA ARG A 201 -2.13 -0.95 16.61
C ARG A 201 -2.09 0.41 15.90
N SER A 202 -3.05 0.61 15.01
CA SER A 202 -3.31 1.88 14.29
C SER A 202 -4.70 2.44 14.52
N SER A 203 -5.60 1.65 15.12
CA SER A 203 -6.93 2.07 15.54
C SER A 203 -7.50 1.10 16.59
N TRP A 204 -8.62 1.49 17.19
CA TRP A 204 -9.43 0.66 18.08
C TRP A 204 -10.91 0.91 17.85
N TYR A 205 -11.73 -0.11 18.05
CA TYR A 205 -13.18 0.01 18.00
C TYR A 205 -13.71 0.60 19.31
N SER A 206 -14.66 1.51 19.22
CA SER A 206 -15.37 2.12 20.32
C SER A 206 -16.87 1.95 20.12
N PRO A 207 -17.65 1.58 21.16
CA PRO A 207 -19.11 1.49 21.05
C PRO A 207 -19.79 2.86 20.90
N VAL A 208 -19.06 3.97 21.09
CA VAL A 208 -19.59 5.32 20.99
C VAL A 208 -19.91 5.64 19.54
N SER A 209 -21.19 5.94 19.29
CA SER A 209 -21.72 6.25 17.96
C SER A 209 -21.89 7.76 17.70
N GLU A 210 -21.59 8.59 18.70
CA GLU A 210 -21.76 10.05 18.68
C GLU A 210 -20.49 10.78 18.25
N VAL A 211 -20.65 11.87 17.50
CA VAL A 211 -19.54 12.70 17.04
C VAL A 211 -18.89 13.52 18.17
N ARG A 212 -17.61 13.85 18.02
CA ARG A 212 -16.90 14.69 19.02
C ARG A 212 -17.55 16.06 19.10
N LYS A 213 -17.82 16.53 20.32
CA LYS A 213 -18.46 17.83 20.59
C LYS A 213 -17.48 18.98 20.71
N ASP A 214 -16.26 18.71 21.17
CA ASP A 214 -15.22 19.72 21.34
C ASP A 214 -14.26 19.74 20.16
N GLY A 215 -13.88 20.93 19.70
CA GLY A 215 -12.94 21.12 18.60
C GLY A 215 -13.58 21.19 17.21
N SER A 216 -12.74 21.50 16.23
CA SER A 216 -13.13 21.71 14.83
C SER A 216 -12.74 20.52 13.94
N TYR A 217 -13.65 20.10 13.07
CA TYR A 217 -13.51 18.87 12.28
C TYR A 217 -13.92 19.05 10.82
N ILE A 218 -13.44 18.14 10.00
CA ILE A 218 -13.88 17.88 8.64
C ILE A 218 -14.63 16.56 8.65
N TYR A 219 -15.87 16.56 8.19
CA TYR A 219 -16.69 15.37 7.97
C TYR A 219 -16.68 15.05 6.49
N GLU A 220 -16.34 13.82 6.12
CA GLU A 220 -16.28 13.39 4.72
C GLU A 220 -16.98 12.05 4.49
N ASP A 221 -17.44 11.83 3.27
CA ASP A 221 -18.01 10.55 2.85
C ASP A 221 -16.96 9.44 3.00
N PHE A 222 -17.36 8.32 3.61
CA PHE A 222 -16.50 7.14 3.66
C PHE A 222 -16.39 6.52 2.27
N ILE A 223 -15.16 6.40 1.78
CA ILE A 223 -14.88 5.76 0.49
C ILE A 223 -14.58 4.28 0.73
N PRO A 224 -15.41 3.34 0.23
CA PRO A 224 -15.22 1.91 0.43
C PRO A 224 -14.11 1.40 -0.48
N ALA A 225 -12.86 1.62 -0.08
CA ALA A 225 -11.70 1.02 -0.72
C ALA A 225 -11.62 -0.48 -0.38
N ASP A 226 -10.92 -1.27 -1.21
CA ASP A 226 -10.72 -2.73 -1.07
C ASP A 226 -9.80 -3.11 0.13
N GLY A 227 -10.05 -2.52 1.29
CA GLY A 227 -9.31 -2.76 2.53
C GLY A 227 -7.88 -2.24 2.55
N THR A 228 -7.46 -1.47 1.56
CA THR A 228 -6.07 -0.96 1.45
C THR A 228 -6.01 0.53 1.12
N ASP A 229 -5.01 1.20 1.72
CA ASP A 229 -4.65 2.58 1.42
C ASP A 229 -3.45 2.59 0.47
N VAL A 230 -3.59 3.26 -0.68
CA VAL A 230 -2.48 3.42 -1.64
C VAL A 230 -1.66 4.65 -1.25
N LYS A 231 -0.42 4.44 -0.83
CA LYS A 231 0.52 5.51 -0.49
C LYS A 231 1.38 5.85 -1.69
N VAL A 232 1.28 7.10 -2.14
CA VAL A 232 2.03 7.59 -3.30
C VAL A 232 3.16 8.50 -2.85
N TYR A 233 4.35 8.31 -3.43
CA TYR A 233 5.56 9.06 -3.17
C TYR A 233 6.09 9.62 -4.50
N ALA A 234 5.77 10.87 -4.77
CA ALA A 234 6.19 11.58 -5.97
C ALA A 234 7.54 12.27 -5.78
N VAL A 235 8.33 12.31 -6.86
CA VAL A 235 9.60 13.03 -6.95
C VAL A 235 9.63 13.80 -8.27
N GLY A 236 9.26 15.07 -8.20
CA GLY A 236 8.93 15.87 -9.36
C GLY A 236 7.60 15.46 -10.01
N PRO A 237 7.18 16.18 -11.06
CA PRO A 237 5.86 16.01 -11.67
C PRO A 237 5.68 14.73 -12.50
N TYR A 238 6.76 14.01 -12.80
CA TYR A 238 6.75 12.89 -13.76
C TYR A 238 7.16 11.54 -13.18
N TYR A 239 7.49 11.48 -11.89
CA TYR A 239 7.81 10.24 -11.20
C TYR A 239 6.97 10.09 -9.95
N ALA A 240 6.36 8.91 -9.79
CA ALA A 240 5.64 8.54 -8.60
C ALA A 240 5.79 7.04 -8.34
N HIS A 241 6.21 6.71 -7.12
CA HIS A 241 6.21 5.35 -6.59
C HIS A 241 4.95 5.14 -5.75
N ALA A 242 4.35 3.94 -5.78
CA ALA A 242 3.18 3.63 -4.98
C ALA A 242 3.31 2.26 -4.29
N GLU A 243 2.89 2.23 -3.02
CA GLU A 243 2.77 1.01 -2.21
C GLU A 243 1.42 1.04 -1.50
N ALA A 244 0.69 -0.08 -1.48
CA ALA A 244 -0.52 -0.24 -0.70
C ALA A 244 -0.20 -0.82 0.67
N ARG A 245 -1.01 -0.44 1.67
CA ARG A 245 -0.98 -1.01 3.01
C ARG A 245 -2.40 -1.30 3.48
N LYS A 246 -2.56 -2.22 4.43
CA LYS A 246 -3.86 -2.44 5.06
C LYS A 246 -4.42 -1.13 5.61
N ALA A 247 -5.68 -0.85 5.28
CA ALA A 247 -6.36 0.34 5.76
C ALA A 247 -6.55 0.24 7.28
N PRO A 248 -6.23 1.29 8.05
CA PRO A 248 -6.38 1.27 9.50
C PRO A 248 -7.86 1.22 9.92
N GLY A 249 -8.79 1.59 9.04
CA GLY A 249 -10.24 1.54 9.28
C GLY A 249 -10.86 0.13 9.34
N LEU A 250 -10.08 -0.94 9.12
CA LEU A 250 -10.54 -2.33 9.21
C LEU A 250 -10.56 -2.82 10.66
N ASP A 251 -9.47 -3.44 11.14
CA ASP A 251 -9.35 -4.03 12.48
C ASP A 251 -8.33 -3.30 13.38
N GLY A 252 -7.57 -2.37 12.80
CA GLY A 252 -6.48 -1.67 13.47
C GLY A 252 -5.25 -2.51 13.80
N LYS A 253 -5.20 -3.80 13.46
CA LYS A 253 -4.02 -4.67 13.65
C LYS A 253 -3.07 -4.45 12.49
N VAL A 254 -1.86 -3.99 12.79
CA VAL A 254 -0.86 -3.73 11.76
C VAL A 254 -0.16 -5.02 11.37
N GLU A 255 -0.30 -5.38 10.09
CA GLU A 255 0.34 -6.55 9.52
C GLU A 255 1.84 -6.36 9.41
N ARG A 256 2.59 -7.36 9.88
CA ARG A 256 4.05 -7.36 9.84
C ARG A 256 4.57 -8.59 9.13
N ASP A 257 5.67 -8.41 8.41
CA ASP A 257 6.45 -9.50 7.81
C ASP A 257 7.29 -10.23 8.87
N ALA A 258 7.99 -11.28 8.43
CA ALA A 258 8.88 -12.08 9.29
C ALA A 258 10.03 -11.25 9.92
N ASP A 259 10.39 -10.11 9.33
CA ASP A 259 11.39 -9.19 9.88
C ASP A 259 10.77 -8.17 10.87
N GLY A 260 9.47 -8.28 11.16
CA GLY A 260 8.73 -7.33 11.99
C GLY A 260 8.47 -5.98 11.32
N LYS A 261 8.63 -5.83 10.00
CA LYS A 261 8.31 -4.60 9.26
C LYS A 261 6.88 -4.65 8.76
N GLU A 262 6.26 -3.49 8.62
CA GLU A 262 4.89 -3.37 8.12
C GLU A 262 4.77 -3.85 6.68
N VAL A 263 3.82 -4.77 6.42
CA VAL A 263 3.58 -5.37 5.11
C VAL A 263 3.14 -4.28 4.12
N ARG A 264 3.70 -4.35 2.91
CA ARG A 264 3.47 -3.41 1.82
C ARG A 264 3.28 -4.18 0.52
N TYR A 265 2.29 -3.79 -0.25
CA TYR A 265 2.02 -4.38 -1.55
C TYR A 265 2.47 -3.40 -2.64
N PRO A 266 3.25 -3.84 -3.65
CA PRO A 266 3.63 -2.98 -4.75
C PRO A 266 2.39 -2.55 -5.54
N VAL A 267 2.28 -1.27 -5.85
CA VAL A 267 1.16 -0.73 -6.64
C VAL A 267 1.68 -0.07 -7.90
N ILE A 268 1.07 -0.43 -9.03
CA ILE A 268 1.26 0.29 -10.29
C ILE A 268 0.15 1.34 -10.38
N LEU A 269 0.55 2.61 -10.55
CA LEU A 269 -0.37 3.71 -10.80
C LEU A 269 -0.85 3.69 -12.26
N SER A 270 -2.16 3.83 -12.44
CA SER A 270 -2.76 4.08 -13.75
C SER A 270 -2.32 5.42 -14.32
N HIS A 271 -2.55 5.65 -15.62
CA HIS A 271 -2.26 6.94 -16.24
C HIS A 271 -3.01 8.10 -15.55
N LYS A 272 -4.28 7.89 -15.19
CA LYS A 272 -5.09 8.88 -14.45
C LYS A 272 -4.45 9.23 -13.10
N GLU A 273 -4.00 8.22 -12.35
CA GLU A 273 -3.36 8.44 -11.04
C GLU A 273 -1.98 9.09 -11.16
N LYS A 274 -1.21 8.81 -12.22
CA LYS A 274 0.03 9.55 -12.51
C LYS A 274 -0.25 11.03 -12.79
N MET A 275 -1.34 11.33 -13.50
CA MET A 275 -1.78 12.71 -13.70
C MET A 275 -2.24 13.38 -12.40
N ILE A 276 -2.89 12.64 -11.49
CA ILE A 276 -3.18 13.12 -10.13
C ILE A 276 -1.87 13.45 -9.39
N ALA A 277 -0.89 12.54 -9.38
CA ALA A 277 0.41 12.77 -8.73
C ALA A 277 1.10 14.03 -9.28
N ARG A 278 1.10 14.21 -10.61
CA ARG A 278 1.61 15.42 -11.27
C ARG A 278 0.93 16.68 -10.76
N ARG A 279 -0.41 16.69 -10.72
CA ARG A 279 -1.17 17.87 -10.25
C ARG A 279 -0.92 18.15 -8.78
N VAL A 280 -0.87 17.13 -7.92
CA VAL A 280 -0.54 17.28 -6.48
C VAL A 280 0.83 17.95 -6.31
N VAL A 281 1.87 17.44 -6.96
CA VAL A 281 3.24 18.02 -6.86
C VAL A 281 3.26 19.49 -7.25
N LEU A 282 2.62 19.83 -8.38
CA LEU A 282 2.60 21.21 -8.90
C LEU A 282 1.76 22.15 -8.03
N ALA A 283 0.58 21.70 -7.59
CA ALA A 283 -0.36 22.49 -6.81
C ALA A 283 0.19 22.88 -5.42
N PHE A 284 0.81 21.91 -4.75
CA PHE A 284 1.38 22.11 -3.42
C PHE A 284 2.83 22.62 -3.46
N GLY A 285 3.44 22.71 -4.64
CA GLY A 285 4.84 23.15 -4.80
C GLY A 285 5.83 22.23 -4.07
N GLN A 286 5.51 20.95 -3.92
CA GLN A 286 6.31 19.97 -3.20
C GLN A 286 6.95 19.01 -4.20
N THR A 287 8.21 19.24 -4.60
CA THR A 287 8.91 18.34 -5.52
C THR A 287 8.97 16.92 -4.97
N VAL A 288 9.35 16.76 -3.70
CA VAL A 288 9.19 15.49 -2.98
C VAL A 288 7.87 15.54 -2.23
N CYS A 289 6.89 14.72 -2.62
CA CYS A 289 5.55 14.77 -2.05
C CYS A 289 4.99 13.36 -1.80
N GLY A 290 4.53 13.11 -0.58
CA GLY A 290 3.75 11.95 -0.20
C GLY A 290 2.26 12.31 -0.08
N PHE A 291 1.39 11.45 -0.58
CA PHE A 291 -0.06 11.59 -0.44
C PHE A 291 -0.73 10.22 -0.48
N ASP A 292 -1.95 10.14 0.06
CA ASP A 292 -2.72 8.91 0.17
C ASP A 292 -3.89 8.91 -0.83
N LEU A 293 -4.09 7.76 -1.49
CA LEU A 293 -5.13 7.51 -2.47
C LEU A 293 -6.04 6.36 -2.01
N LEU A 294 -7.35 6.55 -2.18
CA LEU A 294 -8.37 5.52 -2.01
C LEU A 294 -8.91 5.14 -3.39
N ARG A 295 -8.85 3.85 -3.73
CA ARG A 295 -9.43 3.31 -4.97
C ARG A 295 -10.80 2.73 -4.68
N ALA A 296 -11.84 3.27 -5.32
CA ALA A 296 -13.20 2.77 -5.18
C ALA A 296 -14.01 3.06 -6.45
N ASN A 297 -14.87 2.12 -6.84
CA ASN A 297 -15.80 2.28 -7.98
C ASN A 297 -15.11 2.76 -9.28
N GLY A 298 -13.91 2.23 -9.57
CA GLY A 298 -13.13 2.60 -10.76
C GLY A 298 -12.55 4.02 -10.75
N LYS A 299 -12.63 4.73 -9.62
CA LYS A 299 -12.06 6.06 -9.38
C LYS A 299 -10.98 6.01 -8.29
N SER A 300 -10.14 7.05 -8.27
CA SER A 300 -9.09 7.23 -7.27
C SER A 300 -9.26 8.60 -6.61
N TYR A 301 -9.39 8.62 -5.28
CA TYR A 301 -9.65 9.82 -4.49
C TYR A 301 -8.44 10.14 -3.61
N VAL A 302 -7.97 11.38 -3.64
CA VAL A 302 -6.92 11.84 -2.70
C VAL A 302 -7.57 12.17 -1.37
N CYS A 303 -7.18 11.46 -0.31
CA CYS A 303 -7.75 11.64 1.03
C CYS A 303 -6.81 12.35 2.01
N ASP A 304 -5.51 12.41 1.71
CA ASP A 304 -4.50 13.11 2.51
C ASP A 304 -3.28 13.53 1.68
N VAL A 305 -2.65 14.67 2.02
CA VAL A 305 -1.42 15.17 1.38
C VAL A 305 -0.42 15.56 2.46
N ASN A 306 0.65 14.79 2.58
CA ASN A 306 1.61 14.86 3.69
C ASN A 306 2.80 15.80 3.43
N GLY A 307 3.03 16.21 2.17
CA GLY A 307 4.24 16.94 1.80
C GLY A 307 5.47 16.04 1.77
N PHE A 308 6.60 16.50 2.30
CA PHE A 308 7.88 15.80 2.15
C PHE A 308 7.87 14.40 2.78
N SER A 309 7.99 13.36 1.96
CA SER A 309 8.09 11.98 2.42
C SER A 309 8.85 11.09 1.44
N PHE A 310 9.72 10.23 1.97
CA PHE A 310 10.44 9.21 1.21
C PHE A 310 9.91 7.80 1.49
N VAL A 311 10.03 6.94 0.48
CA VAL A 311 9.87 5.48 0.63
C VAL A 311 10.99 4.95 1.54
N LYS A 312 10.71 3.93 2.36
CA LYS A 312 11.65 3.45 3.40
C LYS A 312 12.47 2.22 3.02
N THR A 313 12.00 1.42 2.06
CA THR A 313 12.50 0.05 1.84
C THR A 313 12.98 -0.22 0.42
N SER A 314 12.82 0.73 -0.51
CA SER A 314 13.12 0.51 -1.93
C SER A 314 14.45 1.13 -2.35
N THR A 315 15.45 0.30 -2.64
CA THR A 315 16.74 0.75 -3.20
C THR A 315 16.56 1.41 -4.56
N LYS A 316 15.69 0.85 -5.41
CA LYS A 316 15.36 1.43 -6.71
C LYS A 316 14.79 2.85 -6.57
N TYR A 317 13.89 3.06 -5.60
CA TYR A 317 13.36 4.39 -5.32
C TYR A 317 14.48 5.37 -4.93
N TYR A 318 15.48 4.94 -4.14
CA TYR A 318 16.60 5.80 -3.76
C TYR A 318 17.46 6.20 -4.96
N GLU A 319 17.69 5.29 -5.90
CA GLU A 319 18.44 5.55 -7.14
C GLU A 319 17.70 6.50 -8.06
N ASP A 320 16.43 6.22 -8.32
CA ASP A 320 15.58 7.04 -9.17
C ASP A 320 15.46 8.46 -8.57
N THR A 321 15.22 8.57 -7.25
CA THR A 321 15.11 9.85 -6.54
C THR A 321 16.41 10.64 -6.61
N ALA A 322 17.55 10.00 -6.37
CA ALA A 322 18.87 10.65 -6.44
C ALA A 322 19.15 11.21 -7.84
N LYS A 323 18.86 10.44 -8.90
CA LYS A 323 19.01 10.88 -10.29
C LYS A 323 18.07 12.03 -10.63
N ILE A 324 16.79 11.94 -10.24
CA ILE A 324 15.80 12.98 -10.53
C ILE A 324 16.17 14.29 -9.83
N LEU A 325 16.46 14.25 -8.52
CA LEU A 325 16.83 15.44 -7.76
C LEU A 325 18.16 16.02 -8.25
N GLY A 326 19.19 15.18 -8.45
CA GLY A 326 20.49 15.60 -8.97
C GLY A 326 20.37 16.28 -10.33
N ASN A 327 19.67 15.67 -11.29
CA ASN A 327 19.42 16.26 -12.60
C ASN A 327 18.63 17.58 -12.52
N THR A 328 17.62 17.65 -11.64
CA THR A 328 16.81 18.86 -11.47
C THR A 328 17.65 20.02 -10.93
N ILE A 329 18.48 19.75 -9.91
CA ILE A 329 19.38 20.73 -9.31
C ILE A 329 20.43 21.20 -10.33
N MET A 330 21.08 20.26 -11.02
CA MET A 330 22.08 20.56 -12.05
C MET A 330 21.47 21.41 -13.16
N ARG A 331 20.33 21.01 -13.72
CA ARG A 331 19.65 21.75 -14.79
C ARG A 331 19.29 23.17 -14.36
N ARG A 332 18.84 23.36 -13.12
CA ARG A 332 18.42 24.68 -12.63
C ARG A 332 19.60 25.61 -12.34
N LEU A 333 20.65 25.09 -11.69
CA LEU A 333 21.74 25.89 -11.18
C LEU A 333 22.90 26.02 -12.16
N ALA A 334 23.13 25.06 -13.05
CA ALA A 334 24.21 25.17 -14.02
C ALA A 334 24.00 26.33 -15.02
N SER A 335 22.75 26.59 -15.44
CA SER A 335 22.42 27.75 -16.27
C SER A 335 22.63 29.09 -15.55
N THR A 336 22.54 29.11 -14.23
CA THR A 336 22.63 30.35 -13.42
C THR A 336 24.05 30.63 -12.95
N MET A 337 24.85 29.59 -12.69
CA MET A 337 26.16 29.71 -12.05
C MET A 337 27.35 29.73 -13.01
N SER A 338 27.13 29.80 -14.33
CA SER A 338 28.19 29.70 -15.35
C SER A 338 29.11 28.48 -15.15
N VAL A 339 28.58 27.39 -14.59
CA VAL A 339 29.26 26.11 -14.58
C VAL A 339 29.25 25.65 -16.03
N ARG A 340 30.42 25.64 -16.68
CA ARG A 340 30.58 25.01 -17.99
C ARG A 340 30.27 23.52 -17.81
N ILE A 341 29.02 23.13 -18.05
CA ILE A 341 28.68 21.73 -18.26
C ILE A 341 29.34 21.37 -19.60
N PRO A 342 30.38 20.51 -19.66
CA PRO A 342 30.70 19.89 -20.93
C PRO A 342 29.46 19.11 -21.36
N TYR A 343 29.05 19.27 -22.61
CA TYR A 343 27.86 18.65 -23.22
C TYR A 343 27.90 17.09 -23.22
N GLN A 344 28.79 16.49 -22.45
CA GLN A 344 28.94 15.06 -22.22
C GLN A 344 28.89 14.82 -20.71
N LEU A 345 27.71 14.45 -20.19
CA LEU A 345 27.66 13.71 -18.93
C LEU A 345 28.44 12.40 -19.13
N PRO A 346 29.17 11.89 -18.11
CA PRO A 346 29.85 10.62 -18.22
C PRO A 346 28.81 9.50 -18.29
N VAL A 347 28.50 9.07 -19.51
CA VAL A 347 28.02 7.71 -19.75
C VAL A 347 29.22 6.84 -19.42
N GLY A 348 29.25 6.29 -18.20
CA GLY A 348 30.24 5.27 -17.85
C GLY A 348 30.17 4.14 -18.88
N GLU A 349 31.33 3.65 -19.30
CA GLU A 349 31.52 2.55 -20.27
C GLU A 349 31.02 1.18 -19.77
N GLN A 350 29.88 1.12 -19.10
CA GLN A 350 29.18 -0.11 -18.78
C GLN A 350 27.79 0.00 -19.36
N GLU A 351 27.55 -0.81 -20.38
CA GLU A 351 26.28 -1.17 -21.02
C GLU A 351 25.09 -0.29 -20.63
N ALA A 352 24.63 0.52 -21.60
CA ALA A 352 23.38 1.27 -21.47
C ALA A 352 22.28 0.36 -20.89
N PRO A 353 21.71 0.69 -19.71
CA PRO A 353 20.59 -0.08 -19.19
C PRO A 353 19.46 0.05 -20.22
N PRO A 354 18.88 -1.06 -20.70
CA PRO A 354 17.68 -0.94 -21.51
C PRO A 354 16.60 -0.33 -20.61
N LEU A 355 15.97 0.75 -21.10
CA LEU A 355 14.68 1.24 -20.62
C LEU A 355 14.64 2.19 -19.41
N LEU A 356 15.50 3.20 -19.31
CA LEU A 356 15.25 4.38 -18.45
C LEU A 356 15.60 5.71 -19.15
N ASP A 357 14.99 5.95 -20.31
CA ASP A 357 14.79 7.30 -20.85
C ASP A 357 13.37 7.77 -20.47
N LEU A 358 13.28 8.50 -19.36
CA LEU A 358 12.02 8.94 -18.73
C LEU A 358 11.48 10.26 -19.30
N GLY A 359 11.86 10.67 -20.52
CA GLY A 359 11.20 11.77 -21.23
C GLY A 359 11.14 13.09 -20.43
N LEU A 360 12.26 13.49 -19.83
CA LEU A 360 12.38 14.70 -19.00
C LEU A 360 12.65 15.98 -19.83
N GLY A 361 12.11 16.06 -21.05
CA GLY A 361 12.11 17.25 -21.90
C GLY A 361 10.82 17.29 -22.72
N ASP A 362 10.42 18.49 -23.16
CA ASP A 362 9.30 18.68 -24.11
C ASP A 362 9.61 18.15 -25.53
N ASP A 363 10.74 17.46 -25.71
CA ASP A 363 11.15 16.85 -26.98
C ASP A 363 10.93 15.34 -26.97
N PRO A 364 10.33 14.76 -28.03
CA PRO A 364 10.10 13.32 -28.13
C PRO A 364 11.43 12.53 -28.17
N PRO A 365 11.47 11.30 -27.61
CA PRO A 365 12.69 10.52 -27.51
C PRO A 365 13.19 10.12 -28.90
N ILE A 366 14.44 10.48 -29.19
CA ILE A 366 15.13 10.16 -30.43
C ILE A 366 15.92 8.86 -30.23
N VAL A 367 15.60 7.84 -31.01
CA VAL A 367 16.26 6.53 -30.94
C VAL A 367 17.33 6.44 -32.03
N SER A 368 18.56 6.15 -31.62
CA SER A 368 19.68 5.88 -32.52
C SER A 368 19.57 4.46 -33.08
N THR A 369 19.49 4.33 -34.40
CA THR A 369 19.50 3.01 -35.06
C THR A 369 20.93 2.55 -35.38
N PRO A 370 21.18 1.23 -35.55
CA PRO A 370 22.50 0.71 -35.96
C PRO A 370 23.01 1.26 -37.29
N SER A 371 22.15 1.88 -38.10
CA SER A 371 22.48 2.52 -39.37
C SER A 371 22.79 4.02 -39.25
N GLY A 372 22.84 4.58 -38.03
CA GLY A 372 23.18 5.98 -37.78
C GLY A 372 22.07 6.98 -38.12
N LYS A 373 20.89 6.53 -38.56
CA LYS A 373 19.73 7.40 -38.77
C LYS A 373 18.96 7.60 -37.45
N LEU A 374 18.79 8.86 -37.08
CA LEU A 374 17.96 9.27 -35.94
C LEU A 374 16.48 9.08 -36.30
N MET A 375 15.75 8.32 -35.49
CA MET A 375 14.32 8.07 -35.67
C MET A 375 13.51 8.55 -34.45
N GLU A 376 12.32 9.09 -34.70
CA GLU A 376 11.38 9.56 -33.68
C GLU A 376 10.40 8.45 -33.30
N LEU A 377 10.34 8.07 -32.02
CA LEU A 377 9.40 7.07 -31.54
C LEU A 377 8.00 7.68 -31.42
N ARG A 378 7.11 7.35 -32.36
CA ARG A 378 5.73 7.88 -32.40
C ARG A 378 4.75 7.14 -31.49
N CYS A 379 4.86 5.81 -31.40
CA CYS A 379 4.08 5.01 -30.46
C CYS A 379 4.78 3.67 -30.18
N VAL A 380 4.47 3.08 -29.03
CA VAL A 380 4.80 1.68 -28.71
C VAL A 380 3.47 0.93 -28.62
N LEU A 381 3.26 -0.03 -29.51
CA LEU A 381 2.10 -0.91 -29.50
C LEU A 381 2.51 -2.25 -28.88
N ALA A 382 2.07 -2.49 -27.66
CA ALA A 382 2.23 -3.77 -26.98
C ALA A 382 0.90 -4.54 -27.04
N VAL A 383 0.88 -5.65 -27.78
CA VAL A 383 -0.26 -6.57 -27.80
C VAL A 383 0.03 -7.66 -26.78
N ILE A 384 -0.66 -7.59 -25.64
CA ILE A 384 -0.55 -8.58 -24.57
C ILE A 384 -1.84 -9.39 -24.59
N ARG A 385 -1.70 -10.67 -24.95
CA ARG A 385 -2.74 -11.68 -24.79
C ARG A 385 -2.58 -12.29 -23.40
N HIS A 386 -3.59 -12.12 -22.55
CA HIS A 386 -3.75 -13.00 -21.39
C HIS A 386 -4.14 -14.38 -21.94
N GLY A 387 -3.39 -15.43 -21.63
CA GLY A 387 -3.96 -16.77 -21.80
C GLY A 387 -5.11 -16.85 -20.80
N ASP A 388 -6.34 -17.10 -21.26
CA ASP A 388 -7.49 -17.29 -20.37
C ASP A 388 -7.21 -18.45 -19.42
N ARG A 389 -6.64 -18.11 -18.27
CA ARG A 389 -6.80 -18.83 -17.03
C ARG A 389 -7.40 -17.80 -16.10
N THR A 390 -8.71 -17.85 -15.96
CA THR A 390 -9.40 -17.27 -14.80
C THR A 390 -8.62 -17.69 -13.55
N PRO A 391 -8.24 -16.76 -12.66
CA PRO A 391 -7.58 -17.12 -11.41
C PRO A 391 -8.44 -18.13 -10.66
N LYS A 392 -8.02 -19.40 -10.64
CA LYS A 392 -8.73 -20.43 -9.88
C LYS A 392 -8.53 -20.11 -8.42
N GLN A 393 -9.56 -19.56 -7.78
CA GLN A 393 -9.56 -19.37 -6.34
C GLN A 393 -9.53 -20.76 -5.69
N LYS A 394 -8.44 -21.06 -4.98
CA LYS A 394 -8.17 -22.36 -4.37
C LYS A 394 -7.87 -22.14 -2.91
N MET A 395 -8.67 -22.72 -2.04
CA MET A 395 -8.39 -22.74 -0.61
C MET A 395 -7.59 -24.00 -0.29
N LYS A 396 -6.46 -23.85 0.40
CA LYS A 396 -5.64 -24.97 0.88
C LYS A 396 -5.64 -24.96 2.41
N VAL A 397 -6.02 -26.07 3.01
CA VAL A 397 -6.10 -26.24 4.46
C VAL A 397 -5.32 -27.48 4.86
N VAL A 398 -4.43 -27.33 5.84
CA VAL A 398 -3.78 -28.48 6.49
C VAL A 398 -4.71 -28.95 7.59
N VAL A 399 -5.03 -30.25 7.61
CA VAL A 399 -5.93 -30.86 8.57
C VAL A 399 -5.19 -31.92 9.37
N HIS A 400 -5.43 -31.89 10.68
CA HIS A 400 -4.86 -32.82 11.67
C HIS A 400 -5.95 -33.64 12.39
N ASP A 401 -7.23 -33.39 12.12
CA ASP A 401 -8.34 -34.06 12.78
C ASP A 401 -8.54 -35.50 12.27
N GLU A 402 -8.61 -36.46 13.18
CA GLU A 402 -8.75 -37.90 12.88
C GLU A 402 -9.96 -38.23 12.00
N ARG A 403 -11.06 -37.44 12.09
CA ARG A 403 -12.25 -37.64 11.26
C ARG A 403 -11.95 -37.46 9.77
N PHE A 404 -11.03 -36.54 9.43
CA PHE A 404 -10.57 -36.36 8.06
C PHE A 404 -9.65 -37.49 7.60
N PHE A 405 -8.86 -38.10 8.47
CA PHE A 405 -8.10 -39.31 8.16
C PHE A 405 -9.00 -40.52 7.94
N ALA A 406 -10.07 -40.65 8.74
CA ALA A 406 -11.09 -41.67 8.55
C ALA A 406 -11.82 -41.50 7.21
N LEU A 407 -12.17 -40.26 6.84
CA LEU A 407 -12.72 -39.92 5.54
C LEU A 407 -11.72 -40.24 4.41
N PHE A 408 -10.44 -39.92 4.60
CA PHE A 408 -9.37 -40.22 3.64
C PHE A 408 -9.18 -41.73 3.45
N LYS A 409 -9.34 -42.54 4.51
CA LYS A 409 -9.32 -44.00 4.46
C LYS A 409 -10.55 -44.57 3.75
N LYS A 410 -11.75 -44.04 4.03
CA LYS A 410 -13.04 -44.50 3.47
C LYS A 410 -13.05 -44.45 1.95
N TYR A 411 -12.39 -43.47 1.34
CA TYR A 411 -12.31 -43.31 -0.12
C TYR A 411 -10.97 -43.78 -0.72
N ASP A 412 -10.27 -44.72 -0.08
CA ASP A 412 -9.01 -45.34 -0.56
C ASP A 412 -7.86 -44.35 -0.81
N GLY A 413 -7.84 -43.20 -0.13
CA GLY A 413 -6.85 -42.13 -0.34
C GLY A 413 -5.41 -42.54 -0.09
N PHE A 414 -5.17 -43.39 0.90
CA PHE A 414 -3.82 -43.89 1.23
C PHE A 414 -3.19 -44.76 0.13
N LYS A 415 -3.99 -45.33 -0.79
CA LYS A 415 -3.45 -46.09 -1.94
C LYS A 415 -2.99 -45.19 -3.08
N LYS A 416 -3.58 -43.99 -3.20
CA LYS A 416 -3.36 -43.06 -4.32
C LYS A 416 -2.68 -41.75 -3.91
N ASN A 417 -2.43 -41.56 -2.61
CA ASN A 417 -1.97 -40.31 -1.98
C ASN A 417 -2.85 -39.08 -2.28
N GLU A 418 -4.00 -39.28 -2.93
CA GLU A 418 -4.99 -38.25 -3.23
C GLU A 418 -6.41 -38.83 -3.31
N ILE A 419 -7.40 -38.03 -2.92
CA ILE A 419 -8.82 -38.26 -3.17
C ILE A 419 -9.39 -37.01 -3.81
N LYS A 420 -10.15 -37.17 -4.90
CA LYS A 420 -10.91 -36.09 -5.55
C LYS A 420 -12.39 -36.33 -5.34
N MET A 421 -13.01 -35.55 -4.47
CA MET A 421 -14.44 -35.60 -4.19
C MET A 421 -15.17 -34.59 -5.07
N LYS A 422 -16.18 -35.06 -5.79
CA LYS A 422 -16.98 -34.25 -6.73
C LYS A 422 -18.49 -34.44 -6.55
N ARG A 423 -18.91 -35.49 -5.85
CA ARG A 423 -20.34 -35.83 -5.71
C ARG A 423 -20.94 -35.09 -4.51
N PRO A 424 -22.21 -34.63 -4.59
CA PRO A 424 -22.91 -33.96 -3.48
C PRO A 424 -22.74 -34.64 -2.14
N ASN A 425 -23.00 -35.95 -2.10
CA ASN A 425 -22.97 -36.72 -0.85
C ASN A 425 -21.57 -36.71 -0.21
N GLN A 426 -20.51 -36.66 -1.03
CA GLN A 426 -19.13 -36.57 -0.54
C GLN A 426 -18.82 -35.16 0.00
N LEU A 427 -19.33 -34.13 -0.67
CA LEU A 427 -19.16 -32.73 -0.25
C LEU A 427 -19.96 -32.44 1.03
N MET A 428 -21.15 -33.02 1.18
CA MET A 428 -21.95 -32.93 2.40
C MET A 428 -21.27 -33.64 3.58
N GLU A 429 -20.65 -34.81 3.36
CA GLU A 429 -19.84 -35.47 4.40
C GLU A 429 -18.69 -34.56 4.89
N VAL A 430 -18.04 -33.81 4.00
CA VAL A 430 -16.99 -32.84 4.36
C VAL A 430 -17.57 -31.61 5.07
N LEU A 431 -18.75 -31.13 4.63
CA LEU A 431 -19.44 -30.00 5.23
C LEU A 431 -19.86 -30.29 6.67
N GLU A 432 -20.42 -31.48 6.92
CA GLU A 432 -20.87 -31.86 8.26
C GLU A 432 -19.69 -31.97 9.24
N LEU A 433 -18.59 -32.58 8.80
CA LEU A 433 -17.34 -32.60 9.57
C LEU A 433 -16.81 -31.19 9.86
N ALA A 434 -16.88 -30.28 8.88
CA ALA A 434 -16.48 -28.89 9.08
C ALA A 434 -17.39 -28.16 10.08
N ARG A 435 -18.70 -28.45 10.10
CA ARG A 435 -19.66 -27.89 11.07
C ARG A 435 -19.41 -28.39 12.48
N GLU A 436 -19.20 -29.69 12.65
CA GLU A 436 -18.88 -30.28 13.96
C GLU A 436 -17.61 -29.66 14.56
N ILE A 437 -16.52 -29.61 13.77
CA ILE A 437 -15.25 -29.02 14.20
C ILE A 437 -15.44 -27.54 14.54
N LEU A 438 -16.19 -26.79 13.72
CA LEU A 438 -16.46 -25.38 13.99
C LEU A 438 -17.22 -25.20 15.31
N ALA A 439 -18.23 -26.03 15.59
CA ALA A 439 -19.00 -25.98 16.82
C ALA A 439 -18.13 -26.28 18.06
N GLU A 440 -17.23 -27.26 17.97
CA GLU A 440 -16.25 -27.58 19.02
C GLU A 440 -15.31 -26.40 19.30
N HIS A 441 -14.79 -25.74 18.27
CA HIS A 441 -13.91 -24.58 18.44
C HIS A 441 -14.66 -23.37 19.02
N ILE A 442 -15.93 -23.16 18.65
CA ILE A 442 -16.77 -22.12 19.26
C ILE A 442 -17.02 -22.41 20.75
N ALA A 443 -17.28 -23.67 21.11
CA ALA A 443 -17.44 -24.08 22.50
C ALA A 443 -16.15 -23.88 23.31
N LEU A 444 -15.00 -24.25 22.74
CA LEU A 444 -13.69 -24.05 23.34
C LEU A 444 -13.37 -22.56 23.54
N ARG A 445 -13.65 -21.71 22.54
CA ARG A 445 -13.52 -20.24 22.65
C ARG A 445 -14.33 -19.70 23.83
N ASN A 446 -15.59 -20.13 23.97
CA ASN A 446 -16.45 -19.67 25.06
C ASN A 446 -15.93 -20.13 26.42
N SER A 447 -15.40 -21.36 26.52
CA SER A 447 -14.75 -21.85 27.75
C SER A 447 -13.49 -21.05 28.09
N LEU A 448 -12.64 -20.74 27.11
CA LEU A 448 -11.42 -19.97 27.30
C LEU A 448 -11.71 -18.52 27.70
N LEU A 449 -12.74 -17.90 27.12
CA LEU A 449 -13.22 -16.57 27.52
C LEU A 449 -13.71 -16.55 28.98
N MET A 450 -14.48 -17.55 29.41
CA MET A 450 -14.91 -17.67 30.80
C MET A 450 -13.73 -17.89 31.76
N SER A 451 -12.74 -18.68 31.36
CA SER A 451 -11.51 -18.85 32.14
C SER A 451 -10.73 -17.54 32.24
N LEU A 452 -10.64 -16.76 31.15
CA LEU A 452 -9.94 -15.48 31.12
C LEU A 452 -10.62 -14.42 32.00
N GLU A 453 -11.95 -14.40 32.05
CA GLU A 453 -12.73 -13.53 32.94
C GLU A 453 -12.55 -13.85 34.43
N ALA A 454 -12.11 -15.07 34.77
CA ALA A 454 -11.85 -15.49 36.15
C ALA A 454 -10.46 -15.11 36.68
N TYR A 455 -9.54 -14.66 35.81
CA TYR A 455 -8.19 -14.22 36.21
C TYR A 455 -8.13 -12.68 36.35
N GLU A 456 -8.10 -12.19 37.59
CA GLU A 456 -8.00 -10.74 37.89
C GLU A 456 -6.56 -10.18 37.81
N ASP A 457 -5.53 -10.99 37.53
CA ASP A 457 -4.13 -10.54 37.56
C ASP A 457 -3.29 -11.03 36.35
N SER A 458 -2.41 -10.15 35.86
CA SER A 458 -1.62 -10.33 34.62
C SER A 458 -0.42 -11.26 34.80
N GLY A 459 -0.68 -12.57 34.96
CA GLY A 459 0.34 -13.63 35.08
C GLY A 459 0.67 -14.35 33.77
N GLU A 460 1.66 -15.26 33.82
CA GLU A 460 2.05 -16.14 32.69
C GLU A 460 0.89 -17.04 32.22
N GLU A 461 -0.06 -17.37 33.11
CA GLU A 461 -1.22 -18.22 32.82
C GLU A 461 -2.25 -17.49 31.95
N SER A 462 -2.46 -16.18 32.18
CA SER A 462 -3.29 -15.31 31.34
C SER A 462 -2.74 -15.23 29.91
N GLN A 463 -1.42 -15.12 29.76
CA GLN A 463 -0.78 -15.07 28.43
C GLN A 463 -0.91 -16.39 27.66
N ARG A 464 -0.93 -17.53 28.36
CA ARG A 464 -1.18 -18.84 27.74
C ARG A 464 -2.62 -18.96 27.26
N VAL A 465 -3.59 -18.58 28.09
CA VAL A 465 -5.02 -18.59 27.73
C VAL A 465 -5.30 -17.64 26.57
N GLU A 466 -4.66 -16.46 26.54
CA GLU A 466 -4.74 -15.53 25.41
C GLU A 466 -4.18 -16.11 24.10
N HIS A 467 -3.04 -16.81 24.17
CA HIS A 467 -2.44 -17.48 23.01
C HIS A 467 -3.33 -18.63 22.49
N GLU A 468 -3.85 -19.47 23.38
CA GLU A 468 -4.80 -20.52 23.03
C GLU A 468 -6.09 -19.95 22.43
N LEU A 469 -6.56 -18.81 22.93
CA LEU A 469 -7.72 -18.11 22.36
C LEU A 469 -7.43 -17.60 20.94
N GLU A 470 -6.24 -17.06 20.66
CA GLU A 470 -5.82 -16.63 19.32
C GLU A 470 -5.78 -17.80 18.33
N GLU A 471 -5.23 -18.95 18.74
CA GLU A 471 -5.22 -20.16 17.91
C GLU A 471 -6.62 -20.68 17.60
N VAL A 472 -7.52 -20.66 18.59
CA VAL A 472 -8.92 -21.08 18.44
C VAL A 472 -9.69 -20.11 17.54
N GLU A 473 -9.50 -18.80 17.69
CA GLU A 473 -10.15 -17.80 16.83
C GLU A 473 -9.73 -17.92 15.36
N ASP A 474 -8.45 -18.16 15.09
CA ASP A 474 -7.96 -18.37 13.73
C ASP A 474 -8.43 -19.70 13.14
N ALA A 475 -8.59 -20.74 13.97
CA ALA A 475 -9.25 -21.98 13.57
C ALA A 475 -10.74 -21.76 13.24
N ILE A 476 -11.47 -20.97 14.05
CA ILE A 476 -12.88 -20.61 13.79
C ILE A 476 -13.00 -19.91 12.43
N LYS A 477 -12.18 -18.88 12.16
CA LYS A 477 -12.21 -18.18 10.86
C LYS A 477 -11.99 -19.13 9.68
N ARG A 478 -11.03 -20.05 9.82
CA ARG A 478 -10.69 -21.03 8.78
C ARG A 478 -11.85 -22.01 8.52
N TRP A 479 -12.47 -22.53 9.57
CA TRP A 479 -13.57 -23.48 9.46
C TRP A 479 -14.89 -22.81 9.07
N ASP A 480 -15.13 -21.57 9.50
CA ASP A 480 -16.27 -20.76 9.07
C ASP A 480 -16.18 -20.42 7.58
N GLN A 481 -14.98 -20.09 7.08
CA GLN A 481 -14.72 -19.92 5.66
C GLN A 481 -14.95 -21.23 4.89
N MET A 482 -14.49 -22.37 5.40
CA MET A 482 -14.76 -23.68 4.80
C MET A 482 -16.26 -23.97 4.74
N ARG A 483 -16.98 -23.75 5.84
CA ARG A 483 -18.43 -23.94 5.95
C ARG A 483 -19.15 -23.07 4.92
N ALA A 484 -18.86 -21.77 4.87
CA ALA A 484 -19.50 -20.84 3.94
C ALA A 484 -19.27 -21.25 2.48
N VAL A 485 -18.06 -21.69 2.14
CA VAL A 485 -17.76 -22.22 0.81
C VAL A 485 -18.59 -23.46 0.51
N LEU A 486 -18.68 -24.39 1.46
CA LEU A 486 -19.41 -25.64 1.30
C LEU A 486 -20.94 -25.46 1.34
N GLU A 487 -21.46 -24.44 2.02
CA GLU A 487 -22.89 -24.10 2.15
C GLU A 487 -23.46 -23.40 0.92
N MET A 488 -22.64 -22.62 0.20
CA MET A 488 -23.02 -22.09 -1.13
C MET A 488 -23.42 -23.19 -2.12
N TYR A 489 -23.10 -24.47 -1.85
CA TYR A 489 -23.51 -25.62 -2.67
C TYR A 489 -24.83 -26.26 -2.23
N ASP A 490 -25.32 -26.03 -1.00
CA ASP A 490 -26.57 -26.62 -0.47
C ASP A 490 -27.81 -25.79 -0.87
N GLU A 491 -27.67 -24.47 -1.00
CA GLU A 491 -28.75 -23.58 -1.45
C GLU A 491 -29.23 -23.89 -2.88
N HIS A 492 -28.37 -24.45 -3.75
CA HIS A 492 -28.74 -24.89 -5.09
C HIS A 492 -29.65 -26.12 -5.14
N ARG A 493 -29.90 -26.78 -3.99
CA ARG A 493 -30.85 -27.89 -3.86
C ARG A 493 -32.25 -27.45 -3.45
N SER A 494 -32.39 -26.25 -2.88
CA SER A 494 -33.69 -25.73 -2.43
C SER A 494 -34.56 -25.23 -3.59
N GLU A 495 -33.97 -24.97 -4.76
CA GLU A 495 -34.71 -24.57 -5.98
C GLU A 495 -35.03 -25.74 -6.93
N SER A 496 -34.55 -26.95 -6.66
CA SER A 496 -34.80 -28.14 -7.50
C SER A 496 -35.49 -29.25 -6.70
N GLY A 497 -36.82 -29.27 -6.85
CA GLY A 497 -37.81 -30.28 -6.47
C GLY A 497 -37.34 -31.60 -5.85
N GLY A 498 -37.93 -31.89 -4.70
CA GLY A 498 -37.68 -33.09 -3.91
C GLY A 498 -37.97 -34.42 -4.60
N TYR A 499 -37.18 -35.42 -4.19
CA TYR A 499 -37.52 -36.83 -4.21
C TYR A 499 -36.97 -37.44 -2.93
N GLU A 500 -37.87 -37.89 -2.06
CA GLU A 500 -37.56 -38.78 -0.94
C GLU A 500 -37.19 -40.16 -1.51
N GLU A 501 -36.04 -40.70 -1.10
CA GLU A 501 -35.82 -42.13 -1.10
C GLU A 501 -35.36 -42.55 0.29
N SER A 502 -36.22 -43.34 0.93
CA SER A 502 -35.99 -44.07 2.17
C SER A 502 -35.10 -45.28 1.91
N GLU A 503 -33.99 -45.42 2.63
CA GLU A 503 -33.40 -46.74 2.88
C GLU A 503 -32.99 -46.88 4.35
N THR A 504 -33.45 -47.99 4.92
CA THR A 504 -33.26 -48.49 6.28
C THR A 504 -32.00 -49.35 6.41
N GLU A 505 -31.58 -49.51 7.67
CA GLU A 505 -30.57 -50.45 8.21
C GLU A 505 -29.11 -49.99 8.06
N GLY A 506 -28.24 -50.04 9.06
CA GLY A 506 -28.23 -50.67 10.38
C GLY A 506 -26.75 -50.95 10.69
N ALA A 507 -26.17 -50.32 11.70
CA ALA A 507 -24.80 -50.62 12.10
C ALA A 507 -24.59 -50.42 13.60
N SER A 508 -24.40 -51.55 14.26
CA SER A 508 -24.01 -51.73 15.65
C SER A 508 -22.67 -51.08 15.98
N SER A 509 -22.61 -50.50 17.17
CA SER A 509 -21.40 -50.06 17.87
C SER A 509 -20.37 -51.18 18.05
N SER A 510 -19.13 -50.94 17.65
CA SER A 510 -17.96 -51.52 18.31
C SER A 510 -16.81 -50.52 18.32
N SER A 511 -16.50 -50.05 19.52
CA SER A 511 -15.37 -49.21 19.88
C SER A 511 -14.06 -49.97 19.72
N GLY A 512 -13.15 -49.44 18.91
CA GLY A 512 -11.76 -49.88 18.81
C GLY A 512 -10.87 -48.67 18.53
N LEU A 513 -10.38 -48.03 19.59
CA LEU A 513 -9.35 -47.00 19.52
C LEU A 513 -8.06 -47.64 18.97
N VAL A 514 -7.59 -47.16 17.84
CA VAL A 514 -6.24 -47.43 17.33
C VAL A 514 -5.53 -46.08 17.30
N GLU A 515 -4.57 -45.89 18.20
CA GLU A 515 -3.70 -44.71 18.22
C GLU A 515 -2.84 -44.66 16.95
N PHE A 516 -2.78 -43.49 16.30
CA PHE A 516 -1.92 -43.22 15.15
C PHE A 516 -0.78 -42.26 15.53
N PRO A 517 0.44 -42.44 14.98
CA PRO A 517 1.59 -41.61 15.30
C PRO A 517 1.40 -40.15 14.84
N THR A 518 1.85 -39.22 15.68
CA THR A 518 1.66 -37.75 15.61
C THR A 518 2.33 -37.02 14.44
N GLU A 519 2.72 -37.70 13.35
CA GLU A 519 3.47 -37.08 12.24
C GLU A 519 2.73 -37.02 10.90
N ASP A 520 1.55 -37.63 10.75
CA ASP A 520 0.81 -37.60 9.48
C ASP A 520 0.04 -36.28 9.30
N ARG A 521 0.13 -35.68 8.10
CA ARG A 521 -0.56 -34.42 7.74
C ARG A 521 -1.32 -34.58 6.42
N LEU A 522 -2.57 -34.13 6.38
CA LEU A 522 -3.36 -34.07 5.15
C LEU A 522 -3.51 -32.62 4.69
N VAL A 523 -3.37 -32.38 3.38
CA VAL A 523 -3.67 -31.09 2.73
C VAL A 523 -4.95 -31.24 1.95
N MET A 524 -5.96 -30.46 2.30
CA MET A 524 -7.22 -30.34 1.59
C MET A 524 -7.23 -29.08 0.71
N GLU A 525 -7.47 -29.26 -0.58
CA GLU A 525 -7.65 -28.21 -1.58
C GLU A 525 -9.13 -28.16 -1.99
N CYS A 526 -9.80 -27.04 -1.73
CA CYS A 526 -11.15 -26.76 -2.23
C CYS A 526 -11.07 -25.74 -3.39
N ARG A 527 -11.73 -26.04 -4.52
CA ARG A 527 -11.85 -25.08 -5.63
C ARG A 527 -13.10 -24.23 -5.49
N LEU A 528 -12.95 -22.95 -5.76
CA LEU A 528 -14.03 -21.98 -5.82
C LEU A 528 -14.27 -21.67 -7.30
N ASP A 529 -15.27 -22.34 -7.89
CA ASP A 529 -15.73 -21.94 -9.22
C ASP A 529 -16.77 -20.82 -9.02
N SER A 530 -16.42 -19.60 -9.43
CA SER A 530 -17.34 -18.47 -9.45
C SER A 530 -18.53 -18.76 -10.37
N ALA A 531 -19.74 -18.50 -9.89
CA ALA A 531 -20.97 -18.59 -10.68
C ALA A 531 -20.84 -17.68 -11.92
N GLY A 532 -20.57 -18.25 -13.09
CA GLY A 532 -20.60 -17.51 -14.35
C GLY A 532 -19.60 -17.85 -15.45
N GLU A 533 -19.07 -19.07 -15.59
CA GLU A 533 -18.20 -19.39 -16.75
C GLU A 533 -18.52 -20.74 -17.39
N GLU A 534 -19.20 -20.76 -18.54
CA GLU A 534 -19.27 -21.93 -19.43
C GLU A 534 -17.87 -22.40 -19.81
N SER A 535 -17.46 -23.56 -19.29
CA SER A 535 -16.24 -24.22 -19.74
C SER A 535 -16.50 -24.86 -21.10
N HIS A 536 -16.14 -24.17 -22.18
CA HIS A 536 -15.94 -24.82 -23.47
C HIS A 536 -14.68 -25.70 -23.38
N THR A 537 -14.86 -26.99 -23.16
CA THR A 537 -13.84 -27.99 -23.47
C THR A 537 -13.97 -28.32 -24.95
N SER A 538 -13.00 -27.88 -25.74
CA SER A 538 -12.78 -28.37 -27.10
C SER A 538 -12.23 -29.80 -27.03
N ASP A 539 -13.13 -30.78 -26.95
CA ASP A 539 -12.83 -32.13 -27.43
C ASP A 539 -13.48 -32.27 -28.80
N SER A 540 -12.64 -32.21 -29.82
CA SER A 540 -12.98 -32.58 -31.18
C SER A 540 -12.96 -34.10 -31.27
N ASP A 541 -14.13 -34.71 -31.14
CA ASP A 541 -14.42 -35.98 -31.80
C ASP A 541 -15.58 -35.75 -32.78
N ILE A 542 -15.23 -35.77 -34.06
CA ILE A 542 -16.15 -35.72 -35.18
C ILE A 542 -16.77 -37.12 -35.28
N ASP A 543 -18.06 -37.23 -35.01
CA ASP A 543 -18.90 -38.28 -35.59
C ASP A 543 -20.11 -37.60 -36.24
N GLU A 544 -20.09 -37.57 -37.57
CA GLU A 544 -21.24 -37.23 -38.41
C GLU A 544 -22.24 -38.38 -38.36
N GLU A 545 -23.41 -38.19 -37.74
CA GLU A 545 -24.67 -38.73 -38.28
C GLU A 545 -25.83 -37.75 -37.97
N GLY A 546 -26.60 -37.45 -39.01
CA GLY A 546 -27.61 -36.40 -39.01
C GLY A 546 -28.91 -36.74 -38.26
N GLY A 547 -29.67 -35.70 -37.92
CA GLY A 547 -31.03 -35.86 -37.44
C GLY A 547 -31.57 -34.64 -36.71
N ASP A 548 -32.58 -34.01 -37.30
CA ASP A 548 -33.40 -32.91 -36.80
C ASP A 548 -33.92 -33.20 -35.36
N GLY A 549 -33.66 -32.31 -34.39
CA GLY A 549 -33.99 -32.60 -32.99
C GLY A 549 -33.77 -31.45 -32.00
N ARG A 550 -34.88 -30.78 -31.67
CA ARG A 550 -35.12 -29.84 -30.55
C ARG A 550 -34.16 -30.03 -29.36
N ALA A 551 -33.27 -29.05 -29.12
CA ALA A 551 -32.35 -29.04 -27.98
C ALA A 551 -33.13 -28.95 -26.64
N THR A 552 -33.20 -30.05 -25.91
CA THR A 552 -33.56 -30.06 -24.48
C THR A 552 -32.33 -29.64 -23.68
N ARG A 553 -32.43 -28.50 -22.98
CA ARG A 553 -31.37 -27.98 -22.11
C ARG A 553 -31.26 -28.91 -20.89
N ARG A 554 -30.33 -29.88 -20.90
CA ARG A 554 -29.93 -30.60 -19.68
C ARG A 554 -29.17 -29.61 -18.78
N VAL A 555 -29.72 -29.35 -17.60
CA VAL A 555 -28.99 -28.65 -16.53
C VAL A 555 -27.93 -29.62 -16.02
N THR A 556 -26.67 -29.40 -16.38
CA THR A 556 -25.53 -30.07 -15.75
C THR A 556 -25.25 -29.39 -14.41
N GLU A 557 -25.56 -30.07 -13.31
CA GLU A 557 -25.14 -29.67 -11.97
C GLU A 557 -23.60 -29.57 -11.95
N ARG A 558 -23.08 -28.39 -11.65
CA ARG A 558 -21.64 -28.13 -11.59
C ARG A 558 -21.17 -28.23 -10.16
N TYR A 559 -20.35 -29.24 -9.89
CA TYR A 559 -19.72 -29.43 -8.58
C TYR A 559 -18.25 -29.03 -8.64
N SER A 560 -17.85 -28.11 -7.76
CA SER A 560 -16.44 -27.79 -7.55
C SER A 560 -15.74 -28.97 -6.85
N PRO A 561 -14.63 -29.50 -7.40
CA PRO A 561 -13.94 -30.63 -6.80
C PRO A 561 -13.19 -30.23 -5.52
N ILE A 562 -13.34 -31.02 -4.45
CA ILE A 562 -12.39 -31.06 -3.33
C ILE A 562 -11.32 -32.10 -3.65
N ALA A 563 -10.05 -31.75 -3.46
CA ALA A 563 -8.94 -32.69 -3.49
C ALA A 563 -8.29 -32.77 -2.11
N ILE A 564 -8.23 -33.94 -1.50
CA ILE A 564 -7.45 -34.18 -0.27
C ILE A 564 -6.21 -34.96 -0.68
N GLN A 565 -5.04 -34.57 -0.21
CA GLN A 565 -3.77 -35.22 -0.49
C GLN A 565 -2.95 -35.37 0.78
N THR A 566 -2.08 -36.36 0.85
CA THR A 566 -1.04 -36.43 1.89
C THR A 566 -0.02 -35.32 1.67
N ALA A 567 0.40 -34.63 2.73
CA ALA A 567 1.34 -33.51 2.65
C ALA A 567 2.74 -33.92 2.20
#